data_AF-A0A8S1UF64-F1
#
_entry.id   AF-A0A8S1UF64-F1
#
_cell.length_a   1.000
_cell.length_b   1.000
_cell.length_c   1.000
_cell.angle_alpha   90.00
_cell.angle_beta   90.00
_cell.angle_gamma   90.00
#
_symmetry.space_group_name_H-M   'P 1'
#
loop_
_entity.id
_entity.type
_entity.pdbx_description
1 polymer ?
#
loop_
_entity_poly.entity_id
_entity_poly.type
_entity_poly.pdbx_seq_one_letter_code
_entity_poly.pdbx_strand_id
1 'polypeptide(L)'
;MLQEQTKSLSSFPNLQALCKKDEKQKQSLEKLLQHKPNVVKSLDIYAQNIEEYLKDQRKRIAYLKKREEPFYETKPIQAYDEALIMQYNRVKAKQYYLQQSQKKISQQPSPEQPRNRTPSKYFDKNYNPLKRIEKFDIPSLQPVNVSPPKELKPIQFRYNYTMQINDPLLRQVLNTRQQWYEVPNNSFAHLQWLTQLLDFSNLSKQEVVSKRQMVNLMEFQHEWSNKSQLYNNLCSNSPEQALKVLPPGFVLNFKISQWVEDLEFLQDYLITHHPQKETQQKFPFSVYVPNKGGQTYNKQISKLIQDVPKIWICKSAIGSGATIINSIDQLQSFLIQQYKDQKEFVIQKYITNPLLYDGKKFDIQINVLINQENSIFISAEPTGRCCTVNYDINSEDPYVHIKPKQVISHKNLVEFLDTQGISQQDLLNQIKSSISLIPCKLNRRQRKYCMQIFGFDYLFDNNKKIHLLGINANPIYTFAELDGAFKLTLDKIFPINNKSEEKQIWINLF
;
A
#
# COMPACT_ATOMS: atom_id res chain seq x y z
N MET A 1 -33.99 10.05 47.15
CA MET A 1 -35.04 10.25 46.12
C MET A 1 -34.42 10.17 44.72
N LEU A 2 -34.12 8.97 44.19
CA LEU A 2 -33.47 8.82 42.87
C LEU A 2 -33.80 7.49 42.16
N GLN A 3 -34.97 6.91 42.42
CA GLN A 3 -35.42 5.63 41.83
C GLN A 3 -36.77 5.70 41.09
N GLU A 4 -37.40 6.87 40.95
CA GLU A 4 -38.75 6.98 40.36
C GLU A 4 -38.78 7.42 38.88
N GLN A 5 -37.67 7.89 38.32
CA GLN A 5 -37.65 8.43 36.94
C GLN A 5 -37.61 7.37 35.81
N THR A 6 -37.53 6.07 36.12
CA THR A 6 -37.37 5.00 35.10
C THR A 6 -38.66 4.23 34.75
N LYS A 7 -39.84 4.72 35.15
CA LYS A 7 -41.13 4.04 34.91
C LYS A 7 -41.93 4.54 33.70
N SER A 8 -41.46 5.57 33.00
CA SER A 8 -42.15 6.16 31.84
C SER A 8 -41.32 6.06 30.56
N LEU A 9 -41.99 5.83 29.42
CA LEU A 9 -41.36 5.87 28.09
C LEU A 9 -40.82 7.27 27.75
N SER A 10 -41.30 8.33 28.43
CA SER A 10 -40.76 9.69 28.30
C SER A 10 -39.29 9.83 28.76
N SER A 11 -38.77 8.83 29.48
CA SER A 11 -37.35 8.76 29.89
C SER A 11 -36.45 8.10 28.83
N PHE A 12 -37.03 7.63 27.72
CA PHE A 12 -36.36 6.94 26.61
C PHE A 12 -36.70 7.65 25.28
N PRO A 13 -36.06 8.79 24.99
CA PRO A 13 -36.49 9.71 23.94
C PRO A 13 -36.36 9.14 22.53
N ASN A 14 -35.44 8.20 22.29
CA ASN A 14 -35.21 7.61 20.98
C ASN A 14 -36.33 6.61 20.62
N LEU A 15 -36.72 5.75 21.57
CA LEU A 15 -37.92 4.91 21.43
C LEU A 15 -39.19 5.75 21.33
N GLN A 16 -39.32 6.80 22.15
CA GLN A 16 -40.47 7.69 22.06
C GLN A 16 -40.58 8.36 20.68
N ALA A 17 -39.45 8.71 20.04
CA ALA A 17 -39.44 9.27 18.68
C ALA A 17 -39.88 8.27 17.61
N LEU A 18 -39.42 7.01 17.68
CA LEU A 18 -39.82 5.94 16.76
C LEU A 18 -41.30 5.56 16.91
N CYS A 19 -41.81 5.47 18.15
CA CYS A 19 -43.19 5.06 18.43
C CYS A 19 -44.26 6.12 18.12
N LYS A 20 -43.90 7.36 17.75
CA LYS A 20 -44.84 8.44 17.37
C LYS A 20 -45.79 8.13 16.20
N LYS A 21 -45.68 6.95 15.58
CA LYS A 21 -46.52 6.51 14.45
C LYS A 21 -47.33 5.23 14.71
N ASP A 22 -47.19 4.60 15.87
CA ASP A 22 -47.95 3.38 16.20
C ASP A 22 -48.24 3.29 17.71
N GLU A 23 -49.47 3.62 18.09
CA GLU A 23 -49.93 3.62 19.48
C GLU A 23 -49.90 2.21 20.13
N LYS A 24 -50.01 1.13 19.34
CA LYS A 24 -49.94 -0.25 19.86
C LYS A 24 -48.51 -0.64 20.24
N GLN A 25 -47.52 -0.18 19.48
CA GLN A 25 -46.10 -0.38 19.82
C GLN A 25 -45.73 0.36 21.11
N LYS A 26 -46.19 1.60 21.25
CA LYS A 26 -46.01 2.40 22.48
C LYS A 26 -46.56 1.69 23.71
N GLN A 27 -47.82 1.24 23.69
CA GLN A 27 -48.43 0.49 24.79
C GLN A 27 -47.69 -0.82 25.10
N SER A 28 -47.14 -1.49 24.08
CA SER A 28 -46.37 -2.73 24.24
C SER A 28 -45.02 -2.47 24.93
N LEU A 29 -44.34 -1.38 24.58
CA LEU A 29 -43.09 -0.95 25.21
C LEU A 29 -43.28 -0.41 26.63
N GLU A 30 -44.39 0.28 26.91
CA GLU A 30 -44.76 0.71 28.26
C GLU A 30 -44.99 -0.50 29.19
N LYS A 31 -45.66 -1.55 28.71
CA LYS A 31 -45.74 -2.85 29.43
C LYS A 31 -44.38 -3.53 29.57
N LEU A 32 -43.54 -3.49 28.53
CA LEU A 32 -42.19 -4.07 28.58
C LEU A 32 -41.30 -3.35 29.60
N LEU A 33 -41.44 -2.04 29.75
CA LEU A 33 -40.70 -1.20 30.70
C LEU A 33 -41.03 -1.56 32.16
N GLN A 34 -42.29 -1.88 32.44
CA GLN A 34 -42.73 -2.31 33.77
C GLN A 34 -42.13 -3.66 34.21
N HIS A 35 -41.86 -4.57 33.25
CA HIS A 35 -41.39 -5.93 33.55
C HIS A 35 -39.90 -6.17 33.27
N LYS A 36 -39.30 -5.47 32.30
CA LYS A 36 -37.91 -5.69 31.82
C LYS A 36 -37.22 -4.36 31.42
N PRO A 37 -36.96 -3.44 32.37
CA PRO A 37 -36.41 -2.12 32.06
C PRO A 37 -35.03 -2.14 31.37
N ASN A 38 -34.18 -3.13 31.65
CA ASN A 38 -32.87 -3.28 31.01
C ASN A 38 -32.99 -3.57 29.50
N VAL A 39 -34.05 -4.27 29.08
CA VAL A 39 -34.32 -4.55 27.66
C VAL A 39 -34.76 -3.27 26.95
N VAL A 40 -35.63 -2.47 27.58
CA VAL A 40 -36.05 -1.16 27.03
C VAL A 40 -34.86 -0.20 26.90
N LYS A 41 -33.94 -0.17 27.89
CA LYS A 41 -32.70 0.62 27.79
C LYS A 41 -31.81 0.19 26.61
N SER A 42 -31.69 -1.11 26.36
CA SER A 42 -30.93 -1.63 25.21
C SER A 42 -31.62 -1.31 23.87
N LEU A 43 -32.95 -1.34 23.84
CA LEU A 43 -33.75 -0.95 22.68
C LEU A 43 -33.67 0.57 22.40
N ASP A 44 -33.50 1.42 23.40
CA ASP A 44 -33.31 2.87 23.22
C ASP A 44 -31.94 3.22 22.60
N ILE A 45 -30.89 2.50 23.00
CA ILE A 45 -29.57 2.59 22.35
C ILE A 45 -29.65 2.11 20.89
N TYR A 46 -30.39 1.03 20.62
CA TYR A 46 -30.62 0.55 19.26
C TYR A 46 -31.44 1.55 18.42
N ALA A 47 -32.46 2.18 19.03
CA ALA A 47 -33.24 3.24 18.40
C ALA A 47 -32.39 4.46 18.02
N GLN A 48 -31.45 4.88 18.88
CA GLN A 48 -30.51 5.95 18.58
C GLN A 48 -29.68 5.66 17.32
N ASN A 49 -29.12 4.44 17.20
CA ASN A 49 -28.34 4.04 16.02
C ASN A 49 -29.17 4.06 14.73
N ILE A 50 -30.47 3.72 14.80
CA ILE A 50 -31.41 3.84 13.67
C ILE A 50 -31.69 5.30 13.32
N GLU A 51 -31.91 6.17 14.32
CA GLU A 51 -32.10 7.60 14.06
C GLU A 51 -30.88 8.25 13.42
N GLU A 52 -29.65 7.91 13.86
CA GLU A 52 -28.41 8.37 13.25
C GLU A 52 -28.28 7.92 11.79
N TYR A 53 -28.53 6.64 11.50
CA TYR A 53 -28.55 6.12 10.13
C TYR A 53 -29.60 6.84 9.25
N LEU A 54 -30.82 7.04 9.76
CA LEU A 54 -31.88 7.74 9.03
C LEU A 54 -31.58 9.24 8.85
N LYS A 55 -30.90 9.88 9.81
CA LYS A 55 -30.43 11.27 9.73
C LYS A 55 -29.41 11.42 8.61
N ASP A 56 -28.48 10.49 8.46
CA ASP A 56 -27.52 10.50 7.37
C ASP A 56 -28.15 10.17 6.00
N GLN A 57 -29.13 9.26 5.93
CA GLN A 57 -29.92 9.10 4.69
C GLN A 57 -30.72 10.37 4.35
N ARG A 58 -31.29 11.08 5.35
CA ARG A 58 -31.98 12.36 5.11
C ARG A 58 -31.03 13.46 4.64
N LYS A 59 -29.83 13.58 5.21
CA LYS A 59 -28.77 14.48 4.70
C LYS A 59 -28.45 14.15 3.24
N ARG A 60 -28.22 12.88 2.92
CA ARG A 60 -27.94 12.38 1.56
C ARG A 60 -29.07 12.71 0.59
N ILE A 61 -30.33 12.54 0.99
CA ILE A 61 -31.50 12.86 0.15
C ILE A 61 -31.69 14.38 -0.01
N ALA A 62 -31.44 15.19 1.03
CA ALA A 62 -31.49 16.64 0.94
C ALA A 62 -30.40 17.20 0.02
N TYR A 63 -29.18 16.65 0.13
CA TYR A 63 -28.04 16.93 -0.76
C TYR A 63 -28.37 16.62 -2.23
N LEU A 64 -29.10 15.53 -2.50
CA LEU A 64 -29.52 15.15 -3.86
C LEU A 64 -30.68 16.00 -4.44
N LYS A 65 -31.34 16.87 -3.66
CA LYS A 65 -32.59 17.56 -4.05
C LYS A 65 -32.45 19.02 -4.51
N LYS A 66 -31.27 19.65 -4.41
CA LYS A 66 -31.04 21.03 -4.87
C LYS A 66 -29.89 21.07 -5.88
N ARG A 67 -30.20 20.89 -7.17
CA ARG A 67 -29.22 20.94 -8.26
C ARG A 67 -28.88 22.37 -8.67
N GLU A 68 -27.66 22.80 -8.32
CA GLU A 68 -26.71 23.30 -9.31
C GLU A 68 -25.44 22.42 -9.17
N GLU A 69 -24.87 21.97 -10.28
CA GLU A 69 -23.55 21.31 -10.29
C GLU A 69 -22.46 22.38 -10.55
N PRO A 70 -21.20 22.26 -10.05
CA PRO A 70 -20.71 21.34 -9.00
C PRO A 70 -19.64 21.94 -8.02
N PHE A 71 -19.84 21.92 -6.69
CA PHE A 71 -18.79 22.24 -5.67
C PHE A 71 -19.16 21.72 -4.25
N TYR A 72 -18.32 21.20 -3.34
CA TYR A 72 -17.05 20.42 -3.38
C TYR A 72 -17.04 19.40 -2.16
N GLU A 73 -15.87 18.87 -1.75
CA GLU A 73 -15.45 18.15 -0.49
C GLU A 73 -16.47 17.36 0.40
N THR A 74 -16.21 16.11 0.82
CA THR A 74 -15.00 15.25 0.70
C THR A 74 -14.98 14.47 -0.62
N LYS A 75 -13.84 14.43 -1.33
CA LYS A 75 -13.84 14.24 -2.78
C LYS A 75 -13.28 12.91 -3.31
N PRO A 76 -14.00 12.25 -4.24
CA PRO A 76 -13.48 11.16 -5.07
C PRO A 76 -12.75 11.70 -6.32
N ILE A 77 -11.96 10.82 -6.95
CA ILE A 77 -11.28 10.93 -8.27
C ILE A 77 -11.60 12.22 -9.03
N GLN A 78 -10.65 13.17 -9.09
CA GLN A 78 -10.79 14.36 -9.93
C GLN A 78 -9.69 14.52 -10.97
N ALA A 79 -10.15 14.85 -12.19
CA ALA A 79 -9.51 15.77 -13.11
C ALA A 79 -8.09 15.45 -13.62
N TYR A 80 -7.83 14.21 -14.02
CA TYR A 80 -6.99 13.96 -15.22
C TYR A 80 -7.56 12.93 -16.22
N ASP A 81 -8.71 12.32 -15.93
CA ASP A 81 -9.41 11.41 -16.84
C ASP A 81 -10.43 12.10 -17.76
N GLU A 82 -10.83 13.35 -17.52
CA GLU A 82 -11.77 14.05 -18.43
C GLU A 82 -11.18 14.25 -19.84
N ALA A 83 -9.88 14.54 -19.93
CA ALA A 83 -9.18 14.58 -21.21
C ALA A 83 -9.12 13.21 -21.90
N LEU A 84 -8.84 12.13 -21.14
CA LEU A 84 -8.78 10.76 -21.69
C LEU A 84 -10.16 10.25 -22.11
N ILE A 85 -11.21 10.52 -21.32
CA ILE A 85 -12.59 10.08 -21.58
C ILE A 85 -13.18 10.88 -22.76
N MET A 86 -12.93 12.19 -22.87
CA MET A 86 -13.30 12.95 -24.08
C MET A 86 -12.56 12.47 -25.33
N GLN A 87 -11.28 12.07 -25.21
CA GLN A 87 -10.50 11.59 -26.35
C GLN A 87 -10.93 10.18 -26.79
N TYR A 88 -11.20 9.27 -25.84
CA TYR A 88 -11.74 7.93 -26.10
C TYR A 88 -13.14 7.98 -26.73
N ASN A 89 -14.03 8.84 -26.22
CA ASN A 89 -15.38 9.00 -26.78
C ASN A 89 -15.38 9.71 -28.14
N ARG A 90 -14.49 10.68 -28.38
CA ARG A 90 -14.32 11.28 -29.73
C ARG A 90 -13.76 10.28 -30.74
N VAL A 91 -12.84 9.39 -30.35
CA VAL A 91 -12.31 8.34 -31.24
C VAL A 91 -13.38 7.31 -31.57
N LYS A 92 -14.15 6.81 -30.60
CA LYS A 92 -15.27 5.89 -30.85
C LYS A 92 -16.37 6.50 -31.70
N ALA A 93 -16.77 7.75 -31.46
CA ALA A 93 -17.77 8.44 -32.28
C ALA A 93 -17.30 8.61 -33.75
N LYS A 94 -16.01 8.95 -33.95
CA LYS A 94 -15.43 9.10 -35.29
C LYS A 94 -15.30 7.75 -36.02
N GLN A 95 -14.97 6.66 -35.31
CA GLN A 95 -14.94 5.30 -35.87
C GLN A 95 -16.34 4.79 -36.23
N TYR A 96 -17.37 5.08 -35.42
CA TYR A 96 -18.75 4.69 -35.70
C TYR A 96 -19.31 5.36 -36.97
N TYR A 97 -19.06 6.66 -37.17
CA TYR A 97 -19.45 7.37 -38.40
C TYR A 97 -18.64 6.93 -39.63
N LEU A 98 -17.37 6.54 -39.48
CA LEU A 98 -16.55 5.99 -40.57
C LEU A 98 -17.02 4.59 -41.01
N GLN A 99 -17.50 3.75 -40.09
CA GLN A 99 -18.06 2.43 -40.44
C GLN A 99 -19.44 2.51 -41.11
N GLN A 100 -20.27 3.49 -40.74
CA GLN A 100 -21.57 3.73 -41.40
C GLN A 100 -21.41 4.31 -42.82
N SER A 101 -20.34 5.07 -43.09
CA SER A 101 -20.11 5.70 -44.41
C SER A 101 -19.40 4.79 -45.44
N GLN A 102 -18.93 3.61 -45.04
CA GLN A 102 -18.28 2.65 -45.96
C GLN A 102 -19.20 1.55 -46.50
N LYS A 103 -20.49 1.52 -46.14
CA LYS A 103 -21.50 0.58 -46.68
C LYS A 103 -22.54 1.26 -47.57
N LYS A 104 -22.11 1.93 -48.65
CA LYS A 104 -22.96 2.30 -49.81
C LYS A 104 -22.17 2.80 -51.04
N ILE A 105 -21.29 1.99 -51.61
CA ILE A 105 -20.78 2.22 -52.99
C ILE A 105 -20.80 0.91 -53.80
N SER A 106 -21.94 0.66 -54.42
CA SER A 106 -22.16 -0.04 -55.70
C SER A 106 -23.57 0.41 -56.12
N GLN A 107 -23.84 1.03 -57.27
CA GLN A 107 -23.33 0.75 -58.63
C GLN A 107 -23.17 2.06 -59.46
N GLN A 108 -22.45 1.99 -60.57
CA GLN A 108 -22.49 2.94 -61.71
C GLN A 108 -23.66 2.59 -62.68
N PRO A 109 -24.02 3.36 -63.75
CA PRO A 109 -23.25 4.42 -64.44
C PRO A 109 -24.01 5.71 -64.88
N SER A 110 -23.24 6.75 -65.29
CA SER A 110 -23.41 7.72 -66.42
C SER A 110 -24.75 8.49 -66.71
N PRO A 111 -24.76 9.59 -67.50
CA PRO A 111 -23.69 10.51 -67.96
C PRO A 111 -23.98 12.04 -67.78
N GLU A 112 -23.03 12.87 -68.25
CA GLU A 112 -23.20 14.22 -68.87
C GLU A 112 -23.60 15.50 -68.10
N GLN A 113 -22.56 16.36 -67.89
CA GLN A 113 -22.45 17.79 -68.30
C GLN A 113 -23.49 18.86 -67.82
N PRO A 114 -23.23 20.18 -68.04
CA PRO A 114 -22.12 20.94 -67.46
C PRO A 114 -22.57 22.26 -66.81
N ARG A 115 -21.71 22.93 -66.02
CA ARG A 115 -21.40 24.39 -66.17
C ARG A 115 -20.38 24.95 -65.16
N ASN A 116 -19.30 25.45 -65.73
CA ASN A 116 -18.62 26.72 -65.44
C ASN A 116 -18.35 27.12 -63.99
N ARG A 117 -17.07 27.02 -63.61
CA ARG A 117 -16.38 28.08 -62.86
C ARG A 117 -15.10 28.48 -63.59
N THR A 118 -15.08 29.73 -64.07
CA THR A 118 -13.90 30.38 -64.65
C THR A 118 -12.86 30.68 -63.56
N PRO A 119 -11.55 30.74 -63.87
CA PRO A 119 -10.50 30.69 -62.85
C PRO A 119 -9.81 32.04 -62.57
N SER A 120 -9.23 32.16 -61.38
CA SER A 120 -8.06 33.00 -61.11
C SER A 120 -6.99 32.07 -60.52
N LYS A 121 -5.87 31.78 -61.20
CA LYS A 121 -4.67 32.64 -61.31
C LYS A 121 -4.19 33.06 -59.90
N TYR A 122 -3.00 32.68 -59.41
CA TYR A 122 -1.77 32.29 -60.12
C TYR A 122 -1.11 31.02 -59.55
N PHE A 123 -0.62 30.17 -60.44
CA PHE A 123 0.56 29.32 -60.20
C PHE A 123 1.56 29.72 -61.28
N ASP A 124 2.69 30.33 -60.89
CA ASP A 124 3.76 30.60 -61.84
C ASP A 124 4.63 29.35 -61.99
N LYS A 125 4.92 28.96 -63.24
CA LYS A 125 5.56 27.67 -63.59
C LYS A 125 7.05 27.80 -63.89
N ASN A 126 7.66 28.97 -63.65
CA ASN A 126 9.02 29.29 -64.06
C ASN A 126 10.04 29.44 -62.91
N TYR A 127 9.87 28.73 -61.79
CA TYR A 127 10.92 28.69 -60.76
C TYR A 127 12.01 27.67 -61.11
N ASN A 128 13.14 28.17 -61.65
CA ASN A 128 14.33 27.38 -61.95
C ASN A 128 15.44 27.72 -60.92
N PRO A 129 15.79 26.83 -59.98
CA PRO A 129 16.51 27.19 -58.76
C PRO A 129 18.01 27.53 -58.90
N LEU A 130 18.55 27.71 -60.13
CA LEU A 130 19.99 27.78 -60.39
C LEU A 130 20.44 28.94 -61.31
N LYS A 131 19.81 30.12 -61.25
CA LYS A 131 20.35 31.35 -61.90
C LYS A 131 20.15 32.64 -61.09
N ARG A 132 21.02 32.86 -60.10
CA ARG A 132 21.62 34.18 -59.77
C ARG A 132 22.82 33.97 -58.83
N ILE A 133 24.03 34.13 -59.36
CA ILE A 133 25.23 34.36 -58.55
C ILE A 133 25.41 35.88 -58.49
N GLU A 134 24.72 36.52 -57.53
CA GLU A 134 25.12 37.84 -57.06
C GLU A 134 26.02 37.61 -55.85
N LYS A 135 27.29 38.05 -55.95
CA LYS A 135 28.20 38.00 -54.81
C LYS A 135 27.70 38.98 -53.75
N PHE A 136 27.15 38.46 -52.67
CA PHE A 136 26.98 39.23 -51.44
C PHE A 136 28.35 39.41 -50.79
N ASP A 137 28.87 40.64 -50.82
CA ASP A 137 30.02 41.00 -50.00
C ASP A 137 29.57 41.04 -48.52
N ILE A 138 30.11 40.12 -47.73
CA ILE A 138 29.88 40.05 -46.29
C ILE A 138 30.67 41.19 -45.64
N PRO A 139 30.04 42.12 -44.91
CA PRO A 139 30.77 43.16 -44.20
C PRO A 139 31.76 42.52 -43.22
N SER A 140 33.01 42.99 -43.19
CA SER A 140 34.02 42.47 -42.28
C SER A 140 33.58 42.72 -40.84
N LEU A 141 33.10 41.68 -40.16
CA LEU A 141 32.81 41.71 -38.74
C LEU A 141 34.10 42.04 -38.00
N GLN A 142 34.15 43.20 -37.36
CA GLN A 142 35.25 43.51 -36.46
C GLN A 142 35.27 42.45 -35.33
N PRO A 143 36.46 42.03 -34.87
CA PRO A 143 36.57 41.03 -33.82
C PRO A 143 35.89 41.56 -32.55
N VAL A 144 34.69 41.04 -32.28
CA VAL A 144 34.00 41.27 -31.01
C VAL A 144 34.92 40.72 -29.93
N ASN A 145 35.28 41.56 -28.96
CA ASN A 145 36.00 41.12 -27.76
C ASN A 145 35.07 40.24 -26.93
N VAL A 146 34.98 38.96 -27.29
CA VAL A 146 34.25 37.95 -26.53
C VAL A 146 34.99 37.79 -25.21
N SER A 147 34.42 38.33 -24.14
CA SER A 147 34.90 38.07 -22.78
C SER A 147 35.00 36.55 -22.59
N PRO A 148 36.01 36.03 -21.86
CA PRO A 148 36.12 34.60 -21.60
C PRO A 148 34.76 34.06 -21.14
N PRO A 149 34.30 32.90 -21.66
CA PRO A 149 32.99 32.38 -21.31
C PRO A 149 32.89 32.30 -19.80
N LYS A 150 31.98 33.10 -19.21
CA LYS A 150 31.72 33.07 -17.77
C LYS A 150 31.48 31.62 -17.39
N GLU A 151 32.30 31.09 -16.48
CA GLU A 151 32.15 29.73 -15.99
C GLU A 151 30.69 29.51 -15.59
N LEU A 152 30.04 28.57 -16.27
CA LEU A 152 28.63 28.27 -16.01
C LEU A 152 28.55 27.81 -14.57
N LYS A 153 27.77 28.53 -13.75
CA LYS A 153 27.59 28.17 -12.33
C LYS A 153 27.20 26.69 -12.24
N PRO A 154 27.84 25.91 -11.35
CA PRO A 154 27.55 24.48 -11.23
C PRO A 154 26.06 24.26 -10.97
N ILE A 155 25.47 23.29 -11.65
CA ILE A 155 24.03 22.98 -11.53
C ILE A 155 23.75 22.57 -10.09
N GLN A 156 22.89 23.33 -9.41
CA GLN A 156 22.50 23.05 -8.03
C GLN A 156 21.08 22.47 -7.93
N PHE A 157 20.92 21.51 -7.03
CA PHE A 157 19.69 20.81 -6.73
C PHE A 157 19.22 21.13 -5.30
N ARG A 158 17.94 20.89 -5.04
CA ARG A 158 17.25 21.29 -3.81
C ARG A 158 16.59 20.07 -3.22
N TYR A 159 16.75 19.82 -1.93
CA TYR A 159 15.97 18.79 -1.25
C TYR A 159 15.17 19.38 -0.09
N ASN A 160 14.04 18.76 0.23
CA ASN A 160 13.33 18.98 1.47
C ASN A 160 12.81 17.64 2.01
N TYR A 161 12.38 17.62 3.27
CA TYR A 161 11.97 16.38 3.92
C TYR A 161 10.94 16.59 5.04
N THR A 162 10.13 15.57 5.29
CA THR A 162 9.22 15.54 6.44
C THR A 162 9.90 14.82 7.61
N MET A 163 9.94 15.45 8.79
CA MET A 163 10.79 15.02 9.92
C MET A 163 10.57 13.58 10.38
N GLN A 164 11.68 12.87 10.65
CA GLN A 164 11.78 11.47 11.06
C GLN A 164 13.08 11.13 11.82
N ILE A 165 13.14 9.88 12.30
CA ILE A 165 14.32 9.24 12.90
C ILE A 165 15.55 9.26 11.97
N ASN A 166 15.36 9.17 10.64
CA ASN A 166 16.44 9.04 9.67
C ASN A 166 16.94 10.39 9.11
N ASP A 167 16.40 11.54 9.53
CA ASP A 167 16.78 12.87 9.03
C ASP A 167 18.28 13.19 9.11
N PRO A 168 19.00 12.85 10.21
CA PRO A 168 20.43 13.12 10.30
C PRO A 168 21.22 12.37 9.22
N LEU A 169 20.79 11.13 8.91
CA LEU A 169 21.44 10.29 7.92
C LEU A 169 21.20 10.79 6.49
N LEU A 170 19.97 11.19 6.18
CA LEU A 170 19.63 11.80 4.89
C LEU A 170 20.50 13.04 4.63
N ARG A 171 20.58 13.95 5.62
CA ARG A 171 21.43 15.14 5.57
C ARG A 171 22.91 14.78 5.40
N GLN A 172 23.43 13.83 6.18
CA GLN A 172 24.81 13.37 6.06
C GLN A 172 25.14 12.87 4.64
N VAL A 173 24.27 12.03 4.06
CA VAL A 173 24.48 11.48 2.71
C VAL A 173 24.36 12.57 1.63
N LEU A 174 23.37 13.47 1.72
CA LEU A 174 23.22 14.55 0.74
C LEU A 174 24.31 15.62 0.85
N ASN A 175 24.84 15.90 2.04
CA ASN A 175 25.98 16.81 2.23
C ASN A 175 27.26 16.34 1.55
N THR A 176 27.42 15.05 1.23
CA THR A 176 28.54 14.58 0.39
C THR A 176 28.42 15.02 -1.07
N ARG A 177 27.26 15.52 -1.49
CA ARG A 177 26.96 15.94 -2.87
C ARG A 177 26.90 17.46 -2.92
N GLN A 178 28.03 18.11 -3.23
CA GLN A 178 28.19 19.59 -3.22
C GLN A 178 27.11 20.39 -3.97
N GLN A 179 26.43 19.76 -4.93
CA GLN A 179 25.37 20.39 -5.72
C GLN A 179 24.00 20.41 -5.00
N TRP A 180 23.80 19.62 -3.94
CA TRP A 180 22.54 19.55 -3.21
C TRP A 180 22.54 20.46 -1.99
N TYR A 181 21.44 21.19 -1.79
CA TYR A 181 21.19 21.95 -0.56
C TYR A 181 19.76 21.81 -0.08
N GLU A 182 19.58 21.98 1.23
CA GLU A 182 18.28 21.92 1.88
C GLU A 182 17.47 23.19 1.60
N VAL A 183 16.15 23.02 1.43
CA VAL A 183 15.20 24.13 1.37
C VAL A 183 13.99 23.87 2.27
N PRO A 184 13.30 24.92 2.77
CA PRO A 184 12.10 24.73 3.60
C PRO A 184 10.98 23.96 2.86
N ASN A 185 10.10 23.31 3.61
CA ASN A 185 9.05 22.44 3.05
C ASN A 185 8.00 23.17 2.19
N ASN A 186 7.88 24.49 2.32
CA ASN A 186 7.04 25.34 1.43
C ASN A 186 7.73 25.74 0.11
N SER A 187 9.01 25.39 -0.07
CA SER A 187 9.82 25.73 -1.23
C SER A 187 9.92 24.57 -2.23
N PHE A 188 10.10 24.90 -3.50
CA PHE A 188 10.31 23.87 -4.53
C PHE A 188 11.63 23.10 -4.29
N ALA A 189 11.51 21.77 -4.21
CA ALA A 189 12.62 20.84 -4.09
C ALA A 189 12.63 19.83 -5.25
N HIS A 190 13.83 19.49 -5.73
CA HIS A 190 14.09 18.46 -6.74
C HIS A 190 13.99 17.03 -6.14
N LEU A 191 14.32 16.87 -4.86
CA LEU A 191 14.04 15.66 -4.07
C LEU A 191 13.12 16.02 -2.91
N GLN A 192 12.01 15.32 -2.77
CA GLN A 192 11.16 15.37 -1.58
C GLN A 192 11.31 14.05 -0.84
N TRP A 193 11.82 14.09 0.38
CA TRP A 193 11.94 12.91 1.24
C TRP A 193 10.74 12.82 2.20
N LEU A 194 9.93 11.80 1.98
CA LEU A 194 8.58 11.65 2.49
C LEU A 194 8.46 10.40 3.35
N THR A 195 7.39 10.38 4.13
CA THR A 195 7.22 9.49 5.29
C THR A 195 5.93 8.67 5.18
N GLN A 196 4.97 9.26 4.44
CA GLN A 196 3.68 8.75 4.04
C GLN A 196 3.46 9.15 2.58
N LEU A 197 2.60 8.43 1.89
CA LEU A 197 2.26 8.70 0.49
C LEU A 197 1.76 10.16 0.37
N LEU A 198 2.43 10.97 -0.46
CA LEU A 198 1.80 12.15 -1.05
C LEU A 198 0.57 11.70 -1.85
N ASP A 199 -0.37 12.61 -2.07
CA ASP A 199 -1.28 12.43 -3.20
C ASP A 199 -0.48 12.63 -4.50
N PHE A 200 -0.16 11.52 -5.17
CA PHE A 200 0.52 11.50 -6.46
C PHE A 200 -0.34 12.06 -7.62
N SER A 201 -1.56 12.55 -7.36
CA SER A 201 -2.34 13.37 -8.28
C SER A 201 -1.71 14.76 -8.49
N ASN A 202 -1.11 15.33 -7.44
CA ASN A 202 -0.39 16.62 -7.46
C ASN A 202 0.95 16.56 -8.21
N LEU A 203 1.36 15.39 -8.69
CA LEU A 203 2.47 15.21 -9.63
C LEU A 203 1.87 15.03 -11.04
N SER A 204 1.31 16.10 -11.59
CA SER A 204 0.61 16.06 -12.87
C SER A 204 1.57 15.87 -14.05
N LYS A 205 1.06 15.34 -15.18
CA LYS A 205 1.87 15.15 -16.40
C LYS A 205 2.44 16.46 -16.96
N GLN A 206 1.86 17.61 -16.63
CA GLN A 206 2.30 18.91 -17.15
C GLN A 206 3.42 19.54 -16.33
N GLU A 207 3.40 19.39 -15.00
CA GLU A 207 4.47 19.89 -14.12
C GLU A 207 5.79 19.14 -14.35
N VAL A 208 5.69 17.82 -14.57
CA VAL A 208 6.78 16.89 -14.90
C VAL A 208 7.60 17.31 -16.13
N VAL A 209 7.02 18.08 -17.06
CA VAL A 209 7.72 18.56 -18.28
C VAL A 209 8.60 19.78 -17.98
N SER A 210 8.29 20.57 -16.94
CA SER A 210 9.02 21.81 -16.61
C SER A 210 9.99 21.67 -15.43
N LYS A 211 9.73 20.75 -14.50
CA LYS A 211 10.54 20.57 -13.27
C LYS A 211 10.72 19.08 -12.97
N ARG A 212 11.97 18.59 -13.03
CA ARG A 212 12.32 17.24 -12.56
C ARG A 212 12.22 17.22 -11.04
N GLN A 213 11.29 16.45 -10.49
CA GLN A 213 11.09 16.26 -9.06
C GLN A 213 10.95 14.76 -8.77
N MET A 214 11.64 14.29 -7.72
CA MET A 214 11.73 12.89 -7.31
C MET A 214 11.27 12.70 -5.87
N VAL A 215 10.70 11.52 -5.59
CA VAL A 215 10.26 11.10 -4.26
C VAL A 215 10.87 9.76 -3.85
N ASN A 216 10.97 9.50 -2.56
CA ASN A 216 11.48 8.27 -1.94
C ASN A 216 10.38 7.23 -1.62
N LEU A 217 9.23 7.30 -2.29
CA LEU A 217 8.10 6.40 -2.10
C LEU A 217 7.57 5.85 -3.43
N MET A 218 7.23 4.56 -3.43
CA MET A 218 6.47 3.93 -4.51
C MET A 218 4.98 4.18 -4.31
N GLU A 219 4.27 4.60 -5.36
CA GLU A 219 2.83 4.96 -5.32
C GLU A 219 1.95 3.83 -4.74
N PHE A 220 2.31 2.57 -4.98
CA PHE A 220 1.58 1.39 -4.49
C PHE A 220 2.36 0.60 -3.42
N GLN A 221 3.22 1.24 -2.62
CA GLN A 221 4.05 0.58 -1.58
C GLN A 221 3.27 -0.30 -0.58
N HIS A 222 1.99 0.01 -0.35
CA HIS A 222 1.10 -0.76 0.52
C HIS A 222 0.81 -2.17 0.02
N GLU A 223 0.99 -2.45 -1.28
CA GLU A 223 0.88 -3.79 -1.88
C GLU A 223 1.87 -4.80 -1.28
N TRP A 224 2.98 -4.30 -0.72
CA TRP A 224 4.00 -5.08 -0.01
C TRP A 224 3.95 -4.84 1.51
N SER A 225 3.79 -3.59 1.95
CA SER A 225 3.96 -3.23 3.37
C SER A 225 2.71 -3.44 4.26
N ASN A 226 1.51 -3.47 3.67
CA ASN A 226 0.31 -3.90 4.40
C ASN A 226 0.29 -5.44 4.40
N LYS A 227 0.26 -6.03 5.59
CA LYS A 227 0.40 -7.49 5.76
C LYS A 227 -0.75 -8.27 5.11
N SER A 228 -1.97 -7.74 5.17
CA SER A 228 -3.14 -8.38 4.56
C SER A 228 -3.10 -8.29 3.04
N GLN A 229 -2.66 -7.15 2.49
CA GLN A 229 -2.46 -7.01 1.04
C GLN A 229 -1.34 -7.92 0.54
N LEU A 230 -0.22 -8.02 1.26
CA LEU A 230 0.88 -8.94 0.94
C LEU A 230 0.40 -10.40 0.90
N TYR A 231 -0.36 -10.83 1.92
CA TYR A 231 -0.99 -12.17 1.94
C TYR A 231 -1.91 -12.37 0.73
N ASN A 232 -2.89 -11.49 0.53
CA ASN A 232 -3.84 -11.59 -0.57
C ASN A 232 -3.14 -11.61 -1.94
N ASN A 233 -2.08 -10.81 -2.11
CA ASN A 233 -1.30 -10.74 -3.34
C ASN A 233 -0.55 -12.04 -3.66
N LEU A 234 0.14 -12.63 -2.67
CA LEU A 234 0.83 -13.91 -2.84
C LEU A 234 -0.17 -15.05 -3.09
N CYS A 235 -1.25 -15.09 -2.31
CA CYS A 235 -2.25 -16.15 -2.39
C CYS A 235 -3.10 -16.09 -3.68
N SER A 236 -3.29 -14.91 -4.26
CA SER A 236 -3.97 -14.75 -5.56
C SER A 236 -3.18 -15.34 -6.74
N ASN A 237 -1.86 -15.53 -6.60
CA ASN A 237 -1.06 -16.26 -7.60
C ASN A 237 -1.22 -17.77 -7.42
N SER A 238 -0.88 -18.27 -6.22
CA SER A 238 -1.01 -19.67 -5.84
C SER A 238 -0.85 -19.80 -4.32
N PRO A 239 -1.77 -20.51 -3.62
CA PRO A 239 -1.61 -20.87 -2.22
C PRO A 239 -0.28 -21.59 -1.93
N GLU A 240 0.14 -22.49 -2.81
CA GLU A 240 1.39 -23.26 -2.69
C GLU A 240 2.64 -22.38 -2.82
N GLN A 241 2.60 -21.34 -3.68
CA GLN A 241 3.67 -20.34 -3.76
C GLN A 241 3.70 -19.45 -2.52
N ALA A 242 2.54 -19.03 -2.00
CA ALA A 242 2.46 -18.25 -0.76
C ALA A 242 3.11 -19.00 0.42
N LEU A 243 2.89 -20.31 0.55
CA LEU A 243 3.48 -21.17 1.60
C LEU A 243 5.01 -21.39 1.47
N LYS A 244 5.61 -21.03 0.33
CA LYS A 244 7.08 -20.97 0.18
C LYS A 244 7.67 -19.69 0.76
N VAL A 245 6.88 -18.60 0.84
CA VAL A 245 7.31 -17.26 1.27
C VAL A 245 6.88 -16.97 2.72
N LEU A 246 5.60 -17.16 3.01
CA LEU A 246 4.95 -16.81 4.28
C LEU A 246 4.67 -18.09 5.10
N PRO A 247 4.69 -18.01 6.44
CA PRO A 247 4.07 -19.05 7.26
C PRO A 247 2.57 -19.19 6.90
N PRO A 248 1.96 -20.38 7.02
CA PRO A 248 0.55 -20.57 6.72
C PRO A 248 -0.36 -19.59 7.47
N GLY A 249 -1.41 -19.07 6.84
CA GLY A 249 -2.29 -18.08 7.45
C GLY A 249 -3.38 -17.55 6.53
N PHE A 250 -4.24 -16.71 7.10
CA PHE A 250 -5.37 -16.08 6.43
C PHE A 250 -5.57 -14.65 6.94
N VAL A 251 -6.35 -13.86 6.19
CA VAL A 251 -6.71 -12.48 6.55
C VAL A 251 -8.07 -12.50 7.24
N LEU A 252 -8.15 -11.96 8.44
CA LEU A 252 -9.42 -11.68 9.12
C LEU A 252 -9.76 -10.21 8.92
N ASN A 253 -10.85 -9.94 8.19
CA ASN A 253 -11.25 -8.57 7.83
C ASN A 253 -12.68 -8.26 8.29
N PHE A 254 -12.82 -7.55 9.41
CA PHE A 254 -14.10 -7.18 9.99
C PHE A 254 -14.97 -6.25 9.12
N LYS A 255 -14.44 -5.72 8.01
CA LYS A 255 -15.16 -4.80 7.11
C LYS A 255 -16.01 -5.50 6.05
N ILE A 256 -15.89 -6.82 5.90
CA ILE A 256 -16.62 -7.64 4.92
C ILE A 256 -17.29 -8.82 5.61
N SER A 257 -18.47 -9.26 5.17
CA SER A 257 -19.26 -10.30 5.85
C SER A 257 -18.60 -11.68 5.96
N GLN A 258 -17.48 -11.91 5.27
CA GLN A 258 -16.72 -13.16 5.25
C GLN A 258 -16.08 -13.51 6.61
N TRP A 259 -15.83 -12.52 7.48
CA TRP A 259 -15.11 -12.73 8.75
C TRP A 259 -15.74 -13.77 9.67
N VAL A 260 -17.05 -14.04 9.55
CA VAL A 260 -17.74 -15.05 10.35
C VAL A 260 -17.22 -16.45 10.03
N GLU A 261 -17.12 -16.82 8.74
CA GLU A 261 -16.59 -18.14 8.33
C GLU A 261 -15.11 -18.30 8.74
N ASP A 262 -14.33 -17.22 8.69
CA ASP A 262 -12.92 -17.20 9.12
C ASP A 262 -12.76 -17.45 10.63
N LEU A 263 -13.69 -16.93 11.45
CA LEU A 263 -13.70 -17.15 12.89
C LEU A 263 -14.27 -18.51 13.30
N GLU A 264 -15.32 -18.98 12.64
CA GLU A 264 -15.86 -20.32 12.87
C GLU A 264 -14.79 -21.38 12.62
N PHE A 265 -14.03 -21.26 11.52
CA PHE A 265 -12.88 -22.11 11.24
C PHE A 265 -11.83 -22.08 12.38
N LEU A 266 -11.45 -20.89 12.86
CA LEU A 266 -10.45 -20.76 13.92
C LEU A 266 -10.96 -21.28 15.28
N GLN A 267 -12.24 -21.07 15.61
CA GLN A 267 -12.87 -21.58 16.82
C GLN A 267 -12.96 -23.11 16.80
N ASP A 268 -13.48 -23.71 15.73
CA ASP A 268 -13.57 -25.17 15.59
C ASP A 268 -12.18 -25.82 15.62
N TYR A 269 -11.19 -25.14 15.03
CA TYR A 269 -9.80 -25.58 15.07
C TYR A 269 -9.23 -25.60 16.50
N LEU A 270 -9.36 -24.49 17.24
CA LEU A 270 -8.84 -24.38 18.61
C LEU A 270 -9.54 -25.37 19.57
N ILE A 271 -10.85 -25.58 19.43
CA ILE A 271 -11.61 -26.59 20.20
C ILE A 271 -11.09 -28.00 19.89
N THR A 272 -10.89 -28.33 18.61
CA THR A 272 -10.46 -29.67 18.18
C THR A 272 -9.05 -30.02 18.67
N HIS A 273 -8.13 -29.05 18.66
CA HIS A 273 -6.71 -29.31 18.93
C HIS A 273 -6.26 -28.97 20.36
N HIS A 274 -7.07 -28.25 21.14
CA HIS A 274 -6.83 -27.96 22.57
C HIS A 274 -8.06 -28.28 23.44
N PRO A 275 -8.54 -29.54 23.48
CA PRO A 275 -9.76 -29.91 24.22
C PRO A 275 -9.64 -29.80 25.76
N GLN A 276 -8.43 -29.56 26.30
CA GLN A 276 -8.18 -29.46 27.74
C GLN A 276 -8.10 -28.00 28.22
N LYS A 277 -9.23 -27.31 28.17
CA LYS A 277 -9.73 -26.40 29.23
C LYS A 277 -11.10 -25.84 28.81
N GLU A 278 -12.03 -25.94 29.75
CA GLU A 278 -13.35 -25.29 29.76
C GLU A 278 -14.44 -25.82 28.81
N THR A 279 -15.58 -26.13 29.43
CA THR A 279 -16.89 -26.35 28.80
C THR A 279 -17.43 -25.03 28.25
N GLN A 280 -16.99 -24.62 27.05
CA GLN A 280 -17.43 -23.37 26.44
C GLN A 280 -18.46 -23.59 25.33
N GLN A 281 -19.56 -22.84 25.41
CA GLN A 281 -20.50 -22.69 24.31
C GLN A 281 -19.77 -22.06 23.11
N LYS A 282 -20.00 -22.59 21.89
CA LYS A 282 -19.68 -21.86 20.66
C LYS A 282 -20.30 -20.47 20.72
N PHE A 283 -19.62 -19.47 20.17
CA PHE A 283 -20.19 -18.12 20.13
C PHE A 283 -21.50 -18.15 19.35
N PRO A 284 -22.63 -17.67 19.89
CA PRO A 284 -23.87 -17.58 19.14
C PRO A 284 -23.77 -16.39 18.17
N PHE A 285 -23.06 -16.58 17.06
CA PHE A 285 -23.06 -15.64 15.93
C PHE A 285 -24.39 -15.73 15.16
N SER A 286 -25.51 -15.49 15.84
CA SER A 286 -26.85 -15.41 15.25
C SER A 286 -27.02 -14.06 14.52
N VAL A 287 -26.22 -13.86 13.47
CA VAL A 287 -26.33 -12.76 12.52
C VAL A 287 -26.66 -13.36 11.16
N TYR A 288 -27.75 -12.92 10.56
CA TYR A 288 -28.17 -13.37 9.23
C TYR A 288 -27.15 -12.91 8.18
N VAL A 289 -26.34 -13.82 7.67
CA VAL A 289 -25.37 -13.54 6.59
C VAL A 289 -26.03 -13.82 5.23
N PRO A 290 -26.28 -12.79 4.40
CA PRO A 290 -26.71 -13.01 3.02
C PRO A 290 -25.55 -13.58 2.20
N ASN A 291 -25.75 -14.81 1.75
CA ASN A 291 -24.77 -15.62 1.03
C ASN A 291 -24.42 -15.01 -0.34
N LYS A 292 -23.12 -14.83 -0.65
CA LYS A 292 -22.50 -15.02 -1.99
C LYS A 292 -20.99 -14.71 -2.04
N GLY A 293 -20.18 -15.76 -2.15
CA GLY A 293 -18.90 -15.76 -2.90
C GLY A 293 -17.62 -15.60 -2.08
N GLY A 294 -17.02 -16.73 -1.63
CA GLY A 294 -15.71 -16.71 -0.97
C GLY A 294 -15.08 -18.06 -0.57
N GLN A 295 -15.78 -19.20 -0.65
CA GLN A 295 -15.43 -20.42 0.08
C GLN A 295 -14.17 -21.22 -0.37
N THR A 296 -13.40 -20.79 -1.36
CA THR A 296 -12.32 -21.60 -1.95
C THR A 296 -10.97 -21.52 -1.22
N TYR A 297 -10.54 -20.33 -0.79
CA TYR A 297 -9.16 -20.13 -0.33
C TYR A 297 -8.81 -20.86 0.98
N ASN A 298 -9.60 -20.66 2.05
CA ASN A 298 -9.34 -21.27 3.36
C ASN A 298 -9.40 -22.81 3.30
N LYS A 299 -10.32 -23.38 2.52
CA LYS A 299 -10.50 -24.84 2.32
C LYS A 299 -9.37 -25.49 1.50
N GLN A 300 -8.59 -24.71 0.76
CA GLN A 300 -7.40 -25.20 0.04
C GLN A 300 -6.16 -25.12 0.93
N ILE A 301 -5.94 -23.99 1.60
CA ILE A 301 -4.85 -23.84 2.58
C ILE A 301 -4.94 -24.90 3.70
N SER A 302 -6.13 -25.16 4.25
CA SER A 302 -6.29 -26.17 5.32
C SER A 302 -5.96 -27.60 4.89
N LYS A 303 -6.06 -27.92 3.59
CA LYS A 303 -5.63 -29.22 3.02
C LYS A 303 -4.12 -29.29 2.72
N LEU A 304 -3.49 -28.14 2.47
CA LEU A 304 -2.07 -28.03 2.14
C LEU A 304 -1.17 -27.97 3.39
N ILE A 305 -1.72 -27.57 4.54
CA ILE A 305 -1.01 -27.57 5.81
C ILE A 305 -0.96 -29.01 6.37
N GLN A 306 0.17 -29.68 6.17
CA GLN A 306 0.43 -31.01 6.73
C GLN A 306 0.48 -31.00 8.28
N ASP A 307 1.09 -29.97 8.86
CA ASP A 307 1.16 -29.73 10.32
C ASP A 307 0.29 -28.55 10.74
N VAL A 308 -0.93 -28.81 11.19
CA VAL A 308 -1.87 -27.75 11.59
C VAL A 308 -1.35 -27.06 12.88
N PRO A 309 -1.25 -25.71 12.92
CA PRO A 309 -0.50 -25.02 13.97
C PRO A 309 -1.21 -25.00 15.33
N LYS A 310 -0.55 -25.50 16.37
CA LYS A 310 -1.07 -25.42 17.75
C LYS A 310 -1.13 -23.98 18.29
N ILE A 311 -0.32 -23.07 17.77
CA ILE A 311 -0.24 -21.68 18.23
C ILE A 311 -0.35 -20.75 17.02
N TRP A 312 -1.15 -19.70 17.15
CA TRP A 312 -1.36 -18.66 16.14
C TRP A 312 -0.79 -17.33 16.60
N ILE A 313 -0.47 -16.45 15.65
CA ILE A 313 -0.12 -15.05 15.90
C ILE A 313 -0.99 -14.13 15.05
N CYS A 314 -1.77 -13.28 15.71
CA CYS A 314 -2.63 -12.27 15.10
C CYS A 314 -1.86 -10.97 14.98
N LYS A 315 -1.62 -10.51 13.75
CA LYS A 315 -0.85 -9.29 13.43
C LYS A 315 -1.78 -8.24 12.84
N SER A 316 -1.67 -6.98 13.28
CA SER A 316 -2.39 -5.86 12.63
C SER A 316 -1.93 -5.72 11.17
N ALA A 317 -2.86 -5.52 10.24
CA ALA A 317 -2.56 -5.31 8.81
C ALA A 317 -1.57 -4.15 8.60
N ILE A 318 -1.73 -3.06 9.36
CA ILE A 318 -0.89 -1.86 9.32
C ILE A 318 -0.21 -1.65 10.68
N GLY A 319 1.05 -1.20 10.66
CA GLY A 319 1.80 -0.82 11.86
C GLY A 319 2.29 -2.00 12.71
N SER A 320 2.67 -1.68 13.96
CA SER A 320 3.20 -2.62 14.95
C SER A 320 2.11 -3.07 15.93
N GLY A 321 1.90 -4.37 16.01
CA GLY A 321 0.96 -4.99 16.94
C GLY A 321 0.81 -6.46 16.57
N ALA A 322 1.13 -7.33 17.53
CA ALA A 322 0.95 -8.77 17.38
C ALA A 322 0.59 -9.39 18.74
N THR A 323 -0.32 -10.35 18.71
CA THR A 323 -0.81 -11.10 19.88
C THR A 323 -0.74 -12.58 19.56
N ILE A 324 -0.22 -13.39 20.48
CA ILE A 324 -0.23 -14.85 20.36
C ILE A 324 -1.60 -15.35 20.83
N ILE A 325 -2.13 -16.36 20.14
CA ILE A 325 -3.38 -17.03 20.48
C ILE A 325 -3.13 -18.54 20.49
N ASN A 326 -3.28 -19.15 21.67
CA ASN A 326 -3.21 -20.59 21.89
C ASN A 326 -4.51 -21.17 22.50
N SER A 327 -5.44 -20.33 22.98
CA SER A 327 -6.71 -20.74 23.58
C SER A 327 -7.91 -20.00 23.00
N ILE A 328 -9.12 -20.50 23.28
CA ILE A 328 -10.36 -19.80 22.94
C ILE A 328 -10.46 -18.49 23.73
N ASP A 329 -10.12 -18.43 25.01
CA ASP A 329 -10.22 -17.19 25.82
C ASP A 329 -9.34 -16.05 25.31
N GLN A 330 -8.13 -16.40 24.84
CA GLN A 330 -7.25 -15.44 24.19
C GLN A 330 -7.86 -14.94 22.87
N LEU A 331 -8.51 -15.82 22.09
CA LEU A 331 -9.27 -15.42 20.91
C LEU A 331 -10.45 -14.52 21.27
N GLN A 332 -11.31 -14.91 22.22
CA GLN A 332 -12.44 -14.08 22.66
C GLN A 332 -11.99 -12.69 23.13
N SER A 333 -10.95 -12.65 23.97
CA SER A 333 -10.37 -11.40 24.48
C SER A 333 -9.83 -10.52 23.35
N PHE A 334 -9.13 -11.11 22.38
CA PHE A 334 -8.67 -10.42 21.18
C PHE A 334 -9.85 -9.86 20.36
N LEU A 335 -10.88 -10.67 20.11
CA LEU A 335 -12.05 -10.25 19.32
C LEU A 335 -12.83 -9.12 19.99
N ILE A 336 -13.10 -9.21 21.31
CA ILE A 336 -13.82 -8.18 22.07
C ILE A 336 -13.09 -6.83 22.02
N GLN A 337 -11.75 -6.85 22.07
CA GLN A 337 -10.94 -5.64 21.94
C GLN A 337 -10.94 -5.09 20.51
N GLN A 338 -10.73 -5.94 19.50
CA GLN A 338 -10.45 -5.47 18.13
C GLN A 338 -11.69 -5.27 17.25
N TYR A 339 -12.82 -5.93 17.54
CA TYR A 339 -14.06 -5.78 16.76
C TYR A 339 -14.60 -4.35 16.77
N LYS A 340 -14.47 -3.65 17.92
CA LYS A 340 -14.89 -2.25 18.09
C LYS A 340 -14.24 -1.29 17.10
N ASP A 341 -13.03 -1.60 16.65
CA ASP A 341 -12.23 -0.72 15.79
C ASP A 341 -12.33 -1.05 14.29
N GLN A 342 -13.15 -2.05 13.90
CA GLN A 342 -13.30 -2.54 12.51
C GLN A 342 -11.95 -2.77 11.78
N LYS A 343 -10.95 -3.25 12.53
CA LYS A 343 -9.59 -3.45 12.02
C LYS A 343 -9.48 -4.67 11.11
N GLU A 344 -8.36 -4.75 10.41
CA GLU A 344 -7.99 -5.88 9.56
C GLU A 344 -6.72 -6.53 10.13
N PHE A 345 -6.69 -7.85 10.15
CA PHE A 345 -5.63 -8.65 10.76
C PHE A 345 -5.18 -9.77 9.85
N VAL A 346 -3.92 -10.18 10.03
CA VAL A 346 -3.39 -11.44 9.51
C VAL A 346 -3.32 -12.42 10.67
N ILE A 347 -3.94 -13.59 10.52
CA ILE A 347 -3.86 -14.71 11.46
C ILE A 347 -2.92 -15.73 10.84
N GLN A 348 -1.77 -15.93 11.49
CA GLN A 348 -0.63 -16.67 10.93
C GLN A 348 -0.19 -17.79 11.89
N LYS A 349 0.23 -18.94 11.35
CA LYS A 349 0.93 -20.01 12.09
C LYS A 349 2.10 -19.41 12.84
N TYR A 350 2.09 -19.55 14.17
CA TYR A 350 3.26 -19.17 14.94
C TYR A 350 4.39 -20.17 14.68
N ILE A 351 5.61 -19.66 14.43
CA ILE A 351 6.80 -20.51 14.30
C ILE A 351 7.25 -20.86 15.72
N THR A 352 6.90 -22.09 16.11
CA THR A 352 7.11 -22.65 17.46
C THR A 352 8.53 -23.15 17.69
N ASN A 353 9.25 -23.50 16.61
CA ASN A 353 10.62 -23.98 16.64
C ASN A 353 11.48 -23.05 15.75
N PRO A 354 11.71 -21.78 16.16
CA PRO A 354 12.62 -20.89 15.45
C PRO A 354 14.07 -21.30 15.68
N LEU A 355 14.97 -20.89 14.78
CA LEU A 355 16.41 -20.88 15.08
C LEU A 355 16.67 -19.82 16.17
N LEU A 356 17.56 -20.12 17.12
CA LEU A 356 17.82 -19.28 18.29
C LEU A 356 19.27 -18.76 18.31
N TYR A 357 19.42 -17.44 18.48
CA TYR A 357 20.70 -16.79 18.72
C TYR A 357 20.91 -16.71 20.24
N ASP A 358 21.95 -17.35 20.77
CA ASP A 358 22.22 -17.46 22.22
C ASP A 358 20.99 -17.90 23.06
N GLY A 359 20.20 -18.84 22.53
CA GLY A 359 18.97 -19.33 23.18
C GLY A 359 17.77 -18.36 23.11
N LYS A 360 17.91 -17.25 22.38
CA LYS A 360 16.88 -16.21 22.21
C LYS A 360 16.36 -16.19 20.79
N LYS A 361 15.08 -15.83 20.65
CA LYS A 361 14.46 -15.69 19.32
C LYS A 361 14.95 -14.44 18.63
N PHE A 362 15.36 -14.55 17.37
CA PHE A 362 15.80 -13.43 16.54
C PHE A 362 15.13 -13.46 15.17
N ASP A 363 15.04 -12.30 14.53
CA ASP A 363 14.71 -12.18 13.11
C ASP A 363 15.85 -11.50 12.35
N ILE A 364 15.81 -11.55 11.02
CA ILE A 364 16.78 -10.94 10.10
C ILE A 364 16.08 -9.82 9.35
N GLN A 365 16.62 -8.60 9.42
CA GLN A 365 16.23 -7.50 8.54
C GLN A 365 17.24 -7.37 7.40
N ILE A 366 16.72 -7.38 6.17
CA ILE A 366 17.49 -7.07 4.97
C ILE A 366 16.81 -5.93 4.20
N ASN A 367 17.58 -4.93 3.79
CA ASN A 367 17.04 -3.82 3.00
C ASN A 367 16.98 -4.20 1.52
N VAL A 368 15.90 -3.77 0.87
CA VAL A 368 15.60 -4.01 -0.55
C VAL A 368 15.23 -2.67 -1.19
N LEU A 369 16.02 -2.24 -2.17
CA LEU A 369 15.79 -1.03 -2.95
C LEU A 369 15.00 -1.37 -4.22
N ILE A 370 13.96 -0.57 -4.47
CA ILE A 370 13.21 -0.56 -5.73
C ILE A 370 13.44 0.79 -6.40
N ASN A 371 13.82 0.79 -7.68
CA ASN A 371 14.01 2.01 -8.48
C ASN A 371 12.77 2.36 -9.33
N GLN A 372 12.87 3.45 -10.08
CA GLN A 372 11.82 3.93 -11.00
C GLN A 372 11.46 2.92 -12.11
N GLU A 373 12.38 2.01 -12.47
CA GLU A 373 12.21 0.98 -13.50
C GLU A 373 11.58 -0.32 -12.95
N ASN A 374 11.36 -0.42 -11.63
CA ASN A 374 11.05 -1.65 -10.87
C ASN A 374 12.19 -2.67 -10.79
N SER A 375 13.43 -2.31 -11.11
CA SER A 375 14.59 -3.15 -10.79
C SER A 375 14.72 -3.30 -9.28
N ILE A 376 15.08 -4.51 -8.86
CA ILE A 376 15.09 -4.91 -7.44
C ILE A 376 16.53 -5.17 -7.01
N PHE A 377 17.00 -4.45 -5.99
CA PHE A 377 18.32 -4.62 -5.42
C PHE A 377 18.23 -5.05 -3.95
N ILE A 378 19.05 -6.00 -3.52
CA ILE A 378 19.17 -6.42 -2.12
C ILE A 378 20.46 -5.86 -1.53
N SER A 379 20.41 -5.41 -0.28
CA SER A 379 21.60 -5.06 0.52
C SER A 379 22.46 -6.30 0.81
N ALA A 380 23.76 -6.19 0.58
CA ALA A 380 24.73 -7.26 0.84
C ALA A 380 24.92 -7.55 2.34
N GLU A 381 24.52 -6.61 3.22
CA GLU A 381 24.78 -6.63 4.67
C GLU A 381 23.48 -6.80 5.49
N PRO A 382 22.85 -8.00 5.51
CA PRO A 382 21.71 -8.27 6.40
C PRO A 382 22.12 -8.13 7.87
N THR A 383 21.19 -7.67 8.71
CA THR A 383 21.37 -7.50 10.16
C THR A 383 20.34 -8.32 10.93
N GLY A 384 20.67 -8.73 12.15
CA GLY A 384 19.74 -9.48 13.01
C GLY A 384 19.09 -8.58 14.06
N ARG A 385 17.92 -8.97 14.55
CA ARG A 385 17.23 -8.30 15.66
C ARG A 385 16.77 -9.37 16.66
N CYS A 386 17.43 -9.42 17.82
CA CYS A 386 17.19 -10.44 18.84
C CYS A 386 16.20 -9.95 19.90
N CYS A 387 15.37 -10.85 20.44
CA CYS A 387 14.65 -10.64 21.70
C CYS A 387 15.62 -10.58 22.88
N THR A 388 15.21 -9.96 23.99
CA THR A 388 16.05 -9.82 25.19
C THR A 388 16.04 -11.06 26.10
N VAL A 389 14.94 -11.81 26.09
CA VAL A 389 14.70 -12.98 26.97
C VAL A 389 14.87 -14.29 26.17
N ASN A 390 15.33 -15.35 26.85
CA ASN A 390 15.47 -16.69 26.26
C ASN A 390 14.13 -17.22 25.79
N TYR A 391 14.14 -17.98 24.68
CA TYR A 391 12.94 -18.51 24.07
C TYR A 391 12.34 -19.67 24.87
N ASP A 392 11.12 -19.47 25.38
CA ASP A 392 10.23 -20.52 25.86
C ASP A 392 8.88 -20.38 25.18
N ILE A 393 8.48 -21.40 24.42
CA ILE A 393 7.20 -21.50 23.72
C ILE A 393 5.98 -21.35 24.65
N ASN A 394 6.11 -21.73 25.93
CA ASN A 394 5.03 -21.72 26.91
C ASN A 394 4.90 -20.38 27.66
N SER A 395 5.87 -19.48 27.51
CA SER A 395 5.83 -18.16 28.16
C SER A 395 4.76 -17.27 27.52
N GLU A 396 3.99 -16.57 28.36
CA GLU A 396 3.08 -15.51 27.90
C GLU A 396 3.79 -14.15 27.75
N ASP A 397 5.07 -14.06 28.13
CA ASP A 397 5.84 -12.82 28.07
C ASP A 397 6.09 -12.39 26.61
N PRO A 398 5.58 -11.22 26.16
CA PRO A 398 5.85 -10.72 24.82
C PRO A 398 7.33 -10.42 24.55
N TYR A 399 8.17 -10.30 25.58
CA TYR A 399 9.62 -10.12 25.45
C TYR A 399 10.39 -11.41 25.07
N VAL A 400 9.72 -12.56 25.17
CA VAL A 400 10.23 -13.86 24.69
C VAL A 400 9.96 -14.05 23.19
N HIS A 401 8.93 -13.37 22.67
CA HIS A 401 8.31 -13.73 21.38
C HIS A 401 8.26 -12.63 20.32
N ILE A 402 8.11 -11.36 20.71
CA ILE A 402 7.68 -10.26 19.83
C ILE A 402 8.46 -8.95 20.05
N LYS A 403 9.01 -8.70 21.25
CA LYS A 403 9.66 -7.42 21.63
C LYS A 403 10.99 -7.67 22.37
N PRO A 404 11.87 -6.66 22.46
CA PRO A 404 12.53 -5.92 21.38
C PRO A 404 13.95 -6.48 21.15
N LYS A 405 14.43 -6.63 19.91
CA LYS A 405 15.12 -5.63 19.08
C LYS A 405 16.50 -5.14 19.58
N GLN A 406 17.29 -5.98 20.23
CA GLN A 406 18.75 -5.77 20.25
C GLN A 406 19.31 -6.05 18.84
N VAL A 407 20.09 -5.13 18.28
CA VAL A 407 20.70 -5.31 16.94
C VAL A 407 21.86 -6.29 17.03
N ILE A 408 21.82 -7.34 16.20
CA ILE A 408 22.95 -8.19 15.88
C ILE A 408 23.60 -7.57 14.63
N SER A 409 24.89 -7.23 14.73
CA SER A 409 25.64 -6.68 13.59
C SER A 409 25.68 -7.66 12.42
N HIS A 410 25.90 -7.17 11.20
CA HIS A 410 26.05 -8.03 10.02
C HIS A 410 27.11 -9.11 10.23
N LYS A 411 28.28 -8.72 10.76
CA LYS A 411 29.39 -9.63 11.09
C LYS A 411 28.94 -10.73 12.06
N ASN A 412 28.37 -10.37 13.21
CA ASN A 412 27.97 -11.34 14.23
C ASN A 412 26.85 -12.27 13.74
N LEU A 413 25.94 -11.76 12.88
CA LEU A 413 24.90 -12.58 12.27
C LEU A 413 25.49 -13.62 11.32
N VAL A 414 26.43 -13.23 10.44
CA VAL A 414 27.09 -14.17 9.51
C VAL A 414 27.90 -15.20 10.29
N GLU A 415 28.74 -14.77 11.24
CA GLU A 415 29.52 -15.68 12.10
C GLU A 415 28.61 -16.70 12.81
N PHE A 416 27.48 -16.26 13.38
CA PHE A 416 26.50 -17.16 13.97
C PHE A 416 25.89 -18.13 12.94
N LEU A 417 25.41 -17.64 11.79
CA LEU A 417 24.78 -18.49 10.77
C LEU A 417 25.74 -19.52 10.18
N ASP A 418 27.02 -19.18 10.04
CA ASP A 418 28.08 -20.11 9.63
C ASP A 418 28.26 -21.25 10.67
N THR A 419 28.18 -20.98 11.99
CA THR A 419 28.17 -22.05 13.01
C THR A 419 26.94 -22.96 12.90
N GLN A 420 25.83 -22.44 12.36
CA GLN A 420 24.63 -23.21 12.08
C GLN A 420 24.69 -23.91 10.71
N GLY A 421 25.79 -23.79 9.96
CA GLY A 421 25.94 -24.34 8.62
C GLY A 421 24.99 -23.69 7.59
N ILE A 422 24.81 -22.38 7.68
CA ILE A 422 24.03 -21.55 6.75
C ILE A 422 24.95 -20.44 6.25
N SER A 423 25.50 -20.57 5.04
CA SER A 423 26.37 -19.52 4.51
C SER A 423 25.59 -18.24 4.19
N GLN A 424 26.27 -17.09 4.17
CA GLN A 424 25.69 -15.84 3.68
C GLN A 424 25.11 -15.98 2.26
N GLN A 425 25.74 -16.79 1.39
CA GLN A 425 25.24 -17.03 0.03
C GLN A 425 23.94 -17.85 0.04
N ASP A 426 23.80 -18.82 0.94
CA ASP A 426 22.55 -19.60 1.09
C ASP A 426 21.41 -18.73 1.59
N LEU A 427 21.67 -17.89 2.60
CA LEU A 427 20.71 -16.89 3.09
C LEU A 427 20.24 -15.97 1.95
N LEU A 428 21.19 -15.38 1.20
CA LEU A 428 20.86 -14.51 0.07
C LEU A 428 20.10 -15.26 -1.03
N ASN A 429 20.44 -16.51 -1.33
CA ASN A 429 19.72 -17.34 -2.30
C ASN A 429 18.27 -17.61 -1.87
N GLN A 430 18.03 -17.97 -0.60
CA GLN A 430 16.68 -18.14 -0.07
C GLN A 430 15.87 -16.83 -0.14
N ILE A 431 16.47 -15.69 0.23
CA ILE A 431 15.82 -14.38 0.16
C ILE A 431 15.47 -14.01 -1.30
N LYS A 432 16.39 -14.24 -2.26
CA LYS A 432 16.13 -14.02 -3.69
C LYS A 432 14.95 -14.85 -4.19
N SER A 433 14.92 -16.15 -3.86
CA SER A 433 13.79 -17.03 -4.20
C SER A 433 12.49 -16.58 -3.54
N SER A 434 12.54 -16.08 -2.31
CA SER A 434 11.38 -15.50 -1.62
C SER A 434 10.84 -14.25 -2.34
N ILE A 435 11.72 -13.29 -2.68
CA ILE A 435 11.34 -12.04 -3.34
C ILE A 435 10.79 -12.31 -4.76
N SER A 436 11.36 -13.25 -5.50
CA SER A 436 10.90 -13.59 -6.87
C SER A 436 9.45 -14.09 -6.96
N LEU A 437 8.88 -14.55 -5.85
CA LEU A 437 7.49 -15.02 -5.78
C LEU A 437 6.50 -13.89 -5.42
N ILE A 438 6.99 -12.73 -4.98
CA ILE A 438 6.15 -11.60 -4.55
C ILE A 438 5.78 -10.75 -5.78
N PRO A 439 4.48 -10.52 -6.07
CA PRO A 439 4.08 -9.67 -7.18
C PRO A 439 4.62 -8.25 -7.06
N CYS A 440 5.46 -7.82 -8.01
CA CYS A 440 5.90 -6.42 -8.10
C CYS A 440 4.75 -5.55 -8.64
N LYS A 441 3.90 -5.07 -7.73
CA LYS A 441 2.74 -4.22 -8.04
C LYS A 441 2.98 -2.74 -7.72
N LEU A 442 4.24 -2.35 -7.51
CA LEU A 442 4.67 -1.08 -6.88
C LEU A 442 4.60 0.17 -7.78
N ASN A 443 4.91 0.06 -9.07
CA ASN A 443 4.92 1.18 -10.02
C ASN A 443 4.02 0.97 -11.24
N ARG A 444 2.75 0.61 -11.02
CA ARG A 444 1.78 0.32 -12.12
C ARG A 444 1.61 1.45 -13.13
N ARG A 445 1.90 2.69 -12.72
CA ARG A 445 1.80 3.93 -13.53
C ARG A 445 3.13 4.36 -14.15
N GLN A 446 4.20 3.57 -14.01
CA GLN A 446 5.53 3.83 -14.59
C GLN A 446 6.06 5.25 -14.27
N ARG A 447 5.93 5.66 -13.00
CA ARG A 447 6.47 6.92 -12.47
C ARG A 447 7.99 6.89 -12.62
N LYS A 448 8.56 7.89 -13.33
CA LYS A 448 9.99 7.95 -13.68
C LYS A 448 10.90 8.52 -12.59
N TYR A 449 10.32 9.05 -11.51
CA TYR A 449 11.04 9.80 -10.49
C TYR A 449 10.63 9.32 -9.09
N CYS A 450 10.69 8.02 -8.88
CA CYS A 450 10.47 7.41 -7.57
C CYS A 450 11.51 6.31 -7.30
N MET A 451 11.84 6.12 -6.03
CA MET A 451 12.56 4.97 -5.51
C MET A 451 12.00 4.65 -4.13
N GLN A 452 12.24 3.47 -3.56
CA GLN A 452 12.00 3.24 -2.13
C GLN A 452 12.88 2.11 -1.60
N ILE A 453 13.35 2.28 -0.36
CA ILE A 453 14.01 1.21 0.40
C ILE A 453 12.99 0.58 1.35
N PHE A 454 12.83 -0.73 1.25
CA PHE A 454 11.97 -1.56 2.10
C PHE A 454 12.82 -2.45 3.01
N GLY A 455 12.41 -2.65 4.26
CA GLY A 455 13.04 -3.62 5.16
C GLY A 455 12.25 -4.92 5.16
N PHE A 456 12.83 -6.00 4.65
CA PHE A 456 12.22 -7.32 4.67
C PHE A 456 12.64 -8.04 5.96
N ASP A 457 11.65 -8.45 6.75
CA ASP A 457 11.85 -9.09 8.05
C ASP A 457 11.63 -10.61 7.92
N TYR A 458 12.68 -11.41 8.06
CA TYR A 458 12.68 -12.88 7.90
C TYR A 458 12.96 -13.61 9.22
N LEU A 459 12.38 -14.80 9.39
CA LEU A 459 12.67 -15.71 10.52
C LEU A 459 13.09 -17.07 10.01
N PHE A 460 14.19 -17.61 10.54
CA PHE A 460 14.56 -19.02 10.33
C PHE A 460 13.74 -19.93 11.24
N ASP A 461 13.22 -21.02 10.69
CA ASP A 461 12.81 -22.18 11.48
C ASP A 461 14.01 -23.10 11.79
N ASN A 462 13.79 -24.08 12.67
CA ASN A 462 14.80 -25.08 13.04
C ASN A 462 15.23 -26.01 11.89
N ASN A 463 14.51 -25.99 10.75
CA ASN A 463 14.88 -26.70 9.53
C ASN A 463 15.74 -25.81 8.59
N LYS A 464 16.18 -24.63 9.06
CA LYS A 464 17.01 -23.67 8.32
C LYS A 464 16.31 -23.08 7.08
N LYS A 465 14.96 -23.11 7.06
CA LYS A 465 14.15 -22.39 6.06
C LYS A 465 13.79 -21.00 6.58
N ILE A 466 13.94 -19.97 5.75
CA ILE A 466 13.41 -18.63 6.06
C ILE A 466 11.90 -18.53 5.81
N HIS A 467 11.24 -17.71 6.60
CA HIS A 467 9.84 -17.31 6.43
C HIS A 467 9.73 -15.78 6.55
N LEU A 468 9.06 -15.14 5.58
CA LEU A 468 8.82 -13.71 5.61
C LEU A 468 7.78 -13.37 6.69
N LEU A 469 8.15 -12.52 7.65
CA LEU A 469 7.28 -12.06 8.73
C LEU A 469 6.46 -10.82 8.36
N GLY A 470 7.00 -10.00 7.44
CA GLY A 470 6.41 -8.78 6.90
C GLY A 470 7.46 -7.91 6.18
N ILE A 471 6.98 -6.84 5.54
CA ILE A 471 7.82 -5.85 4.84
C ILE A 471 7.55 -4.47 5.45
N ASN A 472 8.59 -3.78 5.88
CA ASN A 472 8.52 -2.42 6.41
C ASN A 472 8.76 -1.38 5.29
N ALA A 473 7.82 -0.44 5.13
CA ALA A 473 7.92 0.66 4.18
C ALA A 473 8.92 1.77 4.58
N ASN A 474 9.25 1.86 5.88
CA ASN A 474 10.17 2.84 6.46
C ASN A 474 11.20 2.12 7.34
N PRO A 475 12.17 1.39 6.76
CA PRO A 475 13.19 0.67 7.51
C PRO A 475 14.28 1.60 8.07
N ILE A 476 15.15 1.02 8.90
CA ILE A 476 16.43 1.61 9.25
C ILE A 476 17.45 1.10 8.23
N TYR A 477 18.24 2.01 7.68
CA TYR A 477 19.33 1.74 6.75
C TYR A 477 20.58 2.49 7.19
N THR A 478 21.73 2.02 6.72
CA THR A 478 23.04 2.60 6.96
C THR A 478 23.35 3.75 5.98
N PHE A 479 24.42 4.50 6.26
CA PHE A 479 24.95 5.50 5.34
C PHE A 479 25.27 4.90 3.97
N ALA A 480 25.92 3.73 3.94
CA ALA A 480 26.34 3.07 2.71
C ALA A 480 25.15 2.62 1.87
N GLU A 481 24.10 2.08 2.50
CA GLU A 481 22.86 1.69 1.80
C GLU A 481 22.16 2.90 1.17
N LEU A 482 22.01 4.01 1.90
CA LEU A 482 21.36 5.21 1.36
C LEU A 482 22.20 5.90 0.27
N ASP A 483 23.52 6.03 0.46
CA ASP A 483 24.41 6.59 -0.56
C ASP A 483 24.44 5.74 -1.85
N GLY A 484 24.56 4.41 -1.69
CA GLY A 484 24.48 3.47 -2.80
C GLY A 484 23.12 3.51 -3.52
N ALA A 485 22.03 3.73 -2.77
CA ALA A 485 20.70 3.85 -3.35
C ALA A 485 20.56 5.13 -4.19
N PHE A 486 21.13 6.25 -3.74
CA PHE A 486 21.19 7.49 -4.53
C PHE A 486 22.05 7.36 -5.78
N LYS A 487 23.23 6.71 -5.69
CA LYS A 487 24.06 6.38 -6.87
C LYS A 487 23.29 5.56 -7.91
N LEU A 488 22.48 4.62 -7.46
CA LEU A 488 21.63 3.80 -8.34
C LEU A 488 20.38 4.51 -8.88
N THR A 489 19.95 5.62 -8.30
CA THR A 489 18.67 6.29 -8.60
C THR A 489 18.80 7.81 -8.77
N LEU A 490 18.85 8.56 -7.66
CA LEU A 490 18.90 10.03 -7.61
C LEU A 490 19.98 10.63 -8.52
N ASP A 491 21.20 10.12 -8.43
CA ASP A 491 22.37 10.68 -9.12
C ASP A 491 22.33 10.39 -10.64
N LYS A 492 21.55 9.39 -11.09
CA LYS A 492 21.28 9.15 -12.52
C LYS A 492 20.28 10.17 -13.10
N ILE A 493 19.39 10.70 -12.26
CA ILE A 493 18.33 11.66 -12.65
C ILE A 493 18.84 13.10 -12.55
N PHE A 494 19.67 13.36 -11.53
CA PHE A 494 20.29 14.65 -11.19
C PHE A 494 21.82 14.48 -11.12
N PRO A 495 22.53 14.55 -12.25
CA PRO A 495 23.95 14.22 -12.32
C PRO A 495 24.81 15.06 -11.38
N ILE A 496 25.64 14.38 -10.58
CA ILE A 496 26.63 14.99 -9.70
C ILE A 496 28.06 14.76 -10.20
N ASN A 497 28.96 15.69 -9.91
CA ASN A 497 30.36 15.63 -10.33
C ASN A 497 31.23 14.64 -9.53
N ASN A 498 30.68 13.93 -8.53
CA ASN A 498 31.46 13.10 -7.61
C ASN A 498 31.63 11.66 -8.11
N LYS A 499 32.91 11.26 -8.25
CA LYS A 499 33.35 9.86 -8.36
C LYS A 499 33.91 9.41 -7.01
N SER A 500 33.05 9.01 -6.06
CA SER A 500 33.50 8.29 -4.86
C SER A 500 33.59 6.80 -5.14
N GLU A 501 34.61 6.14 -4.60
CA GLU A 501 34.88 4.71 -4.84
C GLU A 501 33.69 3.82 -4.41
N GLU A 502 33.43 2.78 -5.20
CA GLU A 502 32.24 1.95 -5.05
C GLU A 502 32.47 0.79 -4.07
N LYS A 503 32.08 0.97 -2.80
CA LYS A 503 31.68 -0.22 -2.01
C LYS A 503 30.31 -0.66 -2.49
N GLN A 504 30.25 -1.68 -3.34
CA GLN A 504 29.02 -2.19 -3.92
C GLN A 504 28.16 -2.92 -2.86
N ILE A 505 27.33 -2.17 -2.14
CA ILE A 505 26.42 -2.70 -1.12
C ILE A 505 25.11 -3.26 -1.71
N TRP A 506 24.75 -2.89 -2.94
CA TRP A 506 23.51 -3.28 -3.59
C TRP A 506 23.75 -4.34 -4.67
N ILE A 507 23.16 -5.52 -4.47
CA ILE A 507 23.17 -6.66 -5.40
C ILE A 507 21.89 -6.60 -6.24
N ASN A 508 22.01 -6.42 -7.56
CA ASN A 508 20.85 -6.47 -8.46
C ASN A 508 20.28 -7.90 -8.57
N LEU A 509 18.96 -8.02 -8.64
CA LEU A 509 18.25 -9.27 -8.86
C LEU A 509 17.66 -9.39 -10.27
N PHE A 510 17.02 -8.31 -10.74
CA PHE A 510 16.12 -8.28 -11.90
C PHE A 510 16.17 -6.89 -12.55
#